data_AF-A0A358XRV9-F1
#
_entry.id   AF-A0A358XRV9-F1
#
_cell.length_a   1.000
_cell.length_b   1.000
_cell.length_c   1.000
_cell.angle_alpha   90.00
_cell.angle_beta   90.00
_cell.angle_gamma   90.00
#
_symmetry.space_group_name_H-M   'P 1'
#
loop_
_entity.id
_entity.type
_entity.pdbx_description
1 polymer ?
#
loop_
_entity_poly.entity_id
_entity_poly.type
_entity_poly.pdbx_seq_one_letter_code
_entity_poly.pdbx_strand_id
1 'polypeptide(L)'
;MTRLFLLLLLLFSSRYAFPQTFKNDSVKSFVDKSIELISANSIHKENLEVIKRELYNKAQNLNSIDEAATLYEAVFRQLNDYHGGLKFKGKTYGWNNPNVMTNVYLKNRLNTEKSTFSEVIDHKIGYLRIVGNSDFAFKKVDSIADDIVTHINGINSAEIKGWIIDLRLNTGGNMYPILLGLKEFIGYNVHFGGFRDAGNHSTGDWEIKAGKLLIDGN
;
A
#
# COMPACT_ATOMS: atom_id res chain seq x y z
N MET A 1 -34.97 -54.05 -26.42
CA MET A 1 -34.26 -53.85 -25.13
C MET A 1 -33.37 -52.59 -25.16
N THR A 2 -33.90 -51.43 -25.55
CA THR A 2 -33.04 -50.24 -25.84
C THR A 2 -33.58 -48.92 -25.30
N ARG A 3 -34.76 -48.90 -24.66
CA ARG A 3 -35.30 -47.68 -24.03
C ARG A 3 -35.10 -47.61 -22.51
N LEU A 4 -34.76 -48.72 -21.86
CA LEU A 4 -34.58 -48.77 -20.40
C LEU A 4 -33.16 -48.37 -19.94
N PHE A 5 -32.19 -48.34 -20.87
CA PHE A 5 -30.78 -48.04 -20.54
C PHE A 5 -30.48 -46.53 -20.51
N LEU A 6 -31.28 -45.69 -21.18
CA LEU A 6 -31.08 -44.23 -21.19
C LEU A 6 -31.59 -43.52 -19.93
N LEU A 7 -32.50 -44.12 -19.17
CA LEU A 7 -33.01 -43.53 -17.92
C LEU A 7 -32.07 -43.74 -16.73
N LEU A 8 -31.15 -44.70 -16.79
CA LEU A 8 -30.20 -44.96 -15.70
C LEU A 8 -28.95 -44.06 -15.73
N LEU A 9 -28.64 -43.42 -16.85
CA LEU A 9 -27.46 -42.56 -17.01
C LEU A 9 -27.68 -41.10 -16.59
N LEU A 10 -28.93 -40.69 -16.32
CA LEU A 10 -29.27 -39.33 -15.89
C LEU A 10 -29.30 -39.15 -14.35
N LEU A 11 -29.06 -40.21 -13.58
CA LEU A 11 -29.12 -40.17 -12.10
C LEU A 11 -27.74 -40.00 -11.42
N PHE A 12 -26.64 -39.90 -12.17
CA PHE A 12 -25.29 -39.82 -11.59
C PHE A 12 -24.58 -38.46 -11.71
N SER A 13 -25.29 -37.40 -12.09
CA SER A 13 -24.71 -36.04 -12.15
C SER A 13 -25.38 -35.03 -11.23
N SER A 14 -25.97 -35.46 -10.10
CA SER A 14 -26.15 -34.56 -8.96
C SER A 14 -24.81 -34.43 -8.25
N ARG A 15 -23.95 -33.52 -8.74
CA ARG A 15 -22.91 -32.98 -7.86
C ARG A 15 -23.66 -32.38 -6.67
N TYR A 16 -23.51 -32.98 -5.49
CA TYR A 16 -23.90 -32.34 -4.24
C TYR A 16 -23.05 -31.09 -4.11
N ALA A 17 -23.50 -29.99 -4.71
CA ALA A 17 -23.12 -28.67 -4.27
C ALA A 17 -23.76 -28.54 -2.90
N PHE A 18 -23.04 -28.91 -1.84
CA PHE A 18 -23.42 -28.51 -0.50
C PHE A 18 -23.37 -26.98 -0.50
N PRO A 19 -24.51 -26.27 -0.45
CA PRO A 19 -24.44 -24.85 -0.19
C PRO A 19 -23.72 -24.71 1.15
N GLN A 20 -22.56 -24.07 1.18
CA GLN A 20 -22.00 -23.60 2.45
C GLN A 20 -22.96 -22.53 2.96
N THR A 21 -23.94 -22.95 3.75
CA THR A 21 -24.89 -22.06 4.38
C THR A 21 -24.15 -21.32 5.48
N PHE A 22 -23.89 -20.04 5.27
CA PHE A 22 -23.40 -19.19 6.33
C PHE A 22 -24.51 -19.02 7.37
N LYS A 23 -24.14 -19.07 8.64
CA LYS A 23 -25.02 -18.77 9.77
C LYS A 23 -25.52 -17.33 9.73
N ASN A 24 -24.72 -16.41 9.18
CA ASN A 24 -25.03 -14.99 9.07
C ASN A 24 -24.73 -14.49 7.64
N ASP A 25 -25.76 -14.01 6.93
CA ASP A 25 -25.64 -13.51 5.56
C ASP A 25 -24.76 -12.26 5.43
N SER A 26 -24.71 -11.41 6.45
CA SER A 26 -23.82 -10.24 6.47
C SER A 26 -22.35 -10.66 6.54
N VAL A 27 -22.03 -11.76 7.25
CA VAL A 27 -20.68 -12.35 7.26
C VAL A 27 -20.34 -12.90 5.88
N LYS A 28 -21.28 -13.61 5.25
CA LYS A 28 -21.11 -14.13 3.89
C LYS A 28 -20.82 -13.01 2.91
N SER A 29 -21.66 -11.98 2.89
CA SER A 29 -21.52 -10.82 2.00
C SER A 29 -20.18 -10.10 2.20
N PHE A 30 -19.75 -9.95 3.46
CA PHE A 30 -18.46 -9.37 3.79
C PHE A 30 -17.28 -10.20 3.25
N VAL A 31 -17.31 -11.52 3.42
CA VAL A 31 -16.29 -12.44 2.91
C VAL A 31 -16.28 -12.48 1.38
N ASP A 32 -17.46 -12.58 0.76
CA ASP A 32 -17.61 -12.58 -0.70
C ASP A 32 -16.98 -11.32 -1.30
N LYS A 33 -17.34 -10.14 -0.77
CA LYS A 33 -16.83 -8.87 -1.26
C LYS A 33 -15.32 -8.74 -1.05
N SER A 34 -14.81 -9.27 0.05
CA SER A 34 -13.38 -9.21 0.33
C SER A 34 -12.58 -10.08 -0.63
N ILE A 35 -13.04 -11.30 -0.94
CA ILE A 35 -12.41 -12.16 -1.95
C ILE A 35 -12.49 -11.53 -3.34
N GLU A 36 -13.61 -10.90 -3.68
CA GLU A 36 -13.76 -10.14 -4.94
C GLU A 36 -12.69 -9.03 -5.04
N LEU A 37 -12.56 -8.21 -4.00
CA LEU A 37 -11.59 -7.10 -3.97
C LEU A 37 -10.14 -7.59 -4.02
N ILE A 38 -9.81 -8.65 -3.28
CA ILE A 38 -8.47 -9.25 -3.28
C ILE A 38 -8.16 -9.82 -4.68
N SER A 39 -9.10 -10.55 -5.28
CA SER A 39 -8.95 -11.14 -6.61
C SER A 39 -8.74 -10.08 -7.69
N ALA A 40 -9.46 -8.96 -7.61
CA ALA A 40 -9.31 -7.87 -8.55
C ALA A 40 -7.96 -7.14 -8.38
N ASN A 41 -7.58 -6.79 -7.16
CA ASN A 41 -6.56 -5.76 -6.93
C ASN A 41 -5.22 -6.25 -6.36
N SER A 42 -5.14 -7.43 -5.74
CA SER A 42 -3.90 -7.87 -5.11
C SER A 42 -2.80 -8.14 -6.14
N ILE A 43 -1.56 -7.79 -5.80
CA ILE A 43 -0.38 -8.09 -6.63
C ILE A 43 -0.08 -9.60 -6.60
N HIS A 44 -0.26 -10.24 -5.45
CA HIS A 44 -0.03 -11.67 -5.25
C HIS A 44 -1.35 -12.44 -5.31
N LYS A 45 -1.49 -13.32 -6.30
CA LYS A 45 -2.74 -14.04 -6.59
C LYS A 45 -2.60 -15.57 -6.58
N GLU A 46 -1.40 -16.08 -6.29
CA GLU A 46 -1.05 -17.49 -6.40
C GLU A 46 -1.88 -18.38 -5.44
N ASN A 47 -2.26 -17.82 -4.28
CA ASN A 47 -2.96 -18.55 -3.22
C ASN A 47 -4.47 -18.25 -3.14
N LEU A 48 -5.08 -17.56 -4.10
CA LEU A 48 -6.47 -17.06 -3.97
C LEU A 48 -7.49 -18.16 -3.66
N GLU A 49 -7.42 -19.31 -4.33
CA GLU A 49 -8.37 -20.40 -4.09
C GLU A 49 -8.19 -21.04 -2.71
N VAL A 50 -6.96 -21.07 -2.18
CA VAL A 50 -6.67 -21.54 -0.82
C VAL A 50 -7.23 -20.56 0.20
N ILE A 51 -6.93 -19.27 0.03
CA ILE A 51 -7.42 -18.18 0.88
C ILE A 51 -8.95 -18.18 0.94
N LYS A 52 -9.60 -18.25 -0.23
CA LYS A 52 -11.06 -18.30 -0.34
C LYS A 52 -11.63 -19.48 0.43
N ARG A 53 -11.13 -20.69 0.19
CA ARG A 53 -11.61 -21.91 0.87
C ARG A 53 -11.44 -21.81 2.39
N GLU A 54 -10.27 -21.38 2.87
CA GLU A 54 -10.02 -21.26 4.30
C GLU A 54 -10.87 -20.18 4.98
N LEU A 55 -11.01 -19.02 4.33
CA LEU A 55 -11.80 -17.92 4.85
C LEU A 55 -13.28 -18.32 4.95
N TYR A 56 -13.84 -18.96 3.92
CA TYR A 56 -15.22 -19.46 3.96
C TYR A 56 -15.42 -20.49 5.06
N ASN A 57 -14.52 -21.48 5.16
CA ASN A 57 -14.62 -22.54 6.17
C ASN A 57 -14.61 -21.99 7.60
N LYS A 58 -13.78 -20.98 7.87
CA LYS A 58 -13.68 -20.33 9.19
C LYS A 58 -14.83 -19.36 9.46
N ALA A 59 -15.34 -18.69 8.43
CA ALA A 59 -16.36 -17.66 8.58
C ALA A 59 -17.81 -18.18 8.61
N GLN A 60 -18.07 -19.36 8.03
CA GLN A 60 -19.44 -19.87 7.83
C GLN A 60 -20.29 -19.95 9.11
N ASN A 61 -19.69 -20.16 10.28
CA ASN A 61 -20.40 -20.31 11.55
C ASN A 61 -20.34 -19.05 12.45
N LEU A 62 -19.72 -17.97 11.98
CA LEU A 62 -19.56 -16.74 12.74
C LEU A 62 -20.87 -15.94 12.81
N ASN A 63 -21.05 -15.23 13.91
CA ASN A 63 -22.26 -14.48 14.19
C ASN A 63 -22.19 -13.03 13.73
N SER A 64 -20.99 -12.50 13.46
CA SER A 64 -20.80 -11.07 13.18
C SER A 64 -19.58 -10.79 12.30
N ILE A 65 -19.59 -9.62 11.65
CA ILE A 65 -18.44 -9.13 10.89
C ILE A 65 -17.25 -8.85 11.82
N ASP A 66 -17.49 -8.48 13.08
CA ASP A 66 -16.44 -8.31 14.08
C ASP A 66 -15.63 -9.59 14.29
N GLU A 67 -16.30 -10.75 14.39
CA GLU A 67 -15.64 -12.05 14.46
C GLU A 67 -14.89 -12.36 13.16
N ALA A 68 -15.51 -12.10 12.00
CA ALA A 68 -14.91 -12.36 10.70
C ALA A 68 -13.65 -11.51 10.44
N ALA A 69 -13.63 -10.26 10.91
CA ALA A 69 -12.49 -9.35 10.76
C ALA A 69 -11.21 -9.91 11.39
N THR A 70 -11.32 -10.68 12.48
CA THR A 70 -10.18 -11.32 13.14
C THR A 70 -9.43 -12.33 12.27
N LEU A 71 -10.05 -12.82 11.19
CA LEU A 71 -9.45 -13.77 10.27
C LEU A 71 -8.46 -13.12 9.28
N TYR A 72 -8.47 -11.80 9.13
CA TYR A 72 -7.81 -11.12 8.02
C TYR A 72 -6.28 -11.04 8.14
N GLU A 73 -5.72 -11.08 9.34
CA GLU A 73 -4.25 -11.21 9.49
C GLU A 73 -3.73 -12.46 8.75
N ALA A 74 -4.43 -13.59 8.86
CA ALA A 74 -4.06 -14.81 8.17
C ALA A 74 -4.27 -14.71 6.65
N VAL A 75 -5.25 -13.94 6.18
CA VAL A 75 -5.47 -13.65 4.76
C VAL A 75 -4.28 -12.90 4.19
N PHE A 76 -3.87 -11.79 4.82
CA PHE A 76 -2.72 -10.99 4.36
C PHE A 76 -1.40 -11.77 4.44
N ARG A 77 -1.24 -12.62 5.45
CA ARG A 77 -0.09 -13.53 5.52
C ARG A 77 -0.05 -14.54 4.35
N GLN A 78 -1.19 -15.09 3.96
CA GLN A 78 -1.28 -16.01 2.81
C GLN A 78 -1.10 -15.32 1.45
N LEU A 79 -1.47 -14.04 1.38
CA LEU A 79 -1.15 -13.18 0.23
C LEU A 79 0.33 -12.79 0.18
N ASN A 80 1.11 -13.11 1.22
CA ASN A 80 2.47 -12.60 1.40
C ASN A 80 2.54 -11.06 1.33
N ASP A 81 1.52 -10.40 1.91
CA ASP A 81 1.36 -8.95 1.88
C ASP A 81 1.35 -8.39 3.31
N TYR A 82 2.47 -7.79 3.71
CA TYR A 82 2.62 -7.13 5.01
C TYR A 82 2.28 -5.62 4.98
N HIS A 83 1.92 -5.09 3.81
CA HIS A 83 1.47 -3.71 3.63
C HIS A 83 -0.06 -3.61 3.62
N GLY A 84 -0.73 -4.66 3.16
CA GLY A 84 -2.17 -4.82 3.18
C GLY A 84 -2.75 -4.96 4.59
N GLY A 85 -3.98 -4.49 4.76
CA GLY A 85 -4.70 -4.60 6.02
C GLY A 85 -6.17 -4.26 5.89
N LEU A 86 -7.01 -4.92 6.71
CA LEU A 86 -8.41 -4.56 6.86
C LEU A 86 -8.54 -3.51 7.97
N LYS A 87 -8.99 -2.31 7.62
CA LYS A 87 -9.40 -1.30 8.61
C LYS A 87 -10.88 -1.46 8.92
N PHE A 88 -11.21 -1.83 10.14
CA PHE A 88 -12.60 -2.03 10.57
C PHE A 88 -12.79 -1.57 12.01
N LYS A 89 -13.77 -0.68 12.24
CA LYS A 89 -14.10 -0.08 13.55
C LYS A 89 -12.86 0.45 14.31
N GLY A 90 -11.99 1.18 13.61
CA GLY A 90 -10.77 1.77 14.19
C GLY A 90 -9.64 0.78 14.48
N LYS A 91 -9.81 -0.52 14.18
CA LYS A 91 -8.76 -1.53 14.27
C LYS A 91 -8.20 -1.84 12.88
N THR A 92 -6.93 -2.20 12.81
CA THR A 92 -6.28 -2.71 11.60
C THR A 92 -5.96 -4.19 11.80
N TYR A 93 -6.45 -5.03 10.90
CA TYR A 93 -6.16 -6.46 10.83
C TYR A 93 -5.26 -6.69 9.62
N GLY A 94 -3.95 -6.70 9.86
CA GLY A 94 -2.92 -6.87 8.83
C GLY A 94 -1.79 -7.74 9.35
N TRP A 95 -0.97 -8.27 8.44
CA TRP A 95 0.19 -9.06 8.81
C TRP A 95 1.38 -8.15 9.12
N ASN A 96 1.94 -8.29 10.33
CA ASN A 96 3.13 -7.54 10.69
C ASN A 96 4.34 -8.00 9.87
N ASN A 97 5.11 -7.05 9.35
CA ASN A 97 6.34 -7.34 8.62
C ASN A 97 7.31 -8.14 9.52
N PRO A 98 7.69 -9.37 9.14
CA PRO A 98 8.58 -10.21 9.96
C PRO A 98 10.03 -9.70 10.00
N ASN A 99 10.40 -8.78 9.10
CA ASN A 99 11.77 -8.31 8.90
C ASN A 99 12.00 -6.87 9.39
N VAL A 100 11.22 -6.41 10.38
CA VAL A 100 11.44 -5.07 10.96
C VAL A 100 12.77 -5.06 11.71
N MET A 101 13.82 -4.57 11.05
CA MET A 101 15.07 -4.24 11.72
C MET A 101 14.82 -3.10 12.70
N THR A 102 14.99 -3.38 13.99
CA THR A 102 14.83 -2.37 15.04
C THR A 102 16.15 -1.65 15.25
N ASN A 103 16.25 -0.41 14.79
CA ASN A 103 17.38 0.48 15.08
C ASN A 103 16.97 1.45 16.19
N VAL A 104 17.50 1.27 17.40
CA VAL A 104 17.17 2.10 18.57
C VAL A 104 17.53 3.57 18.35
N TYR A 105 18.66 3.84 17.68
CA TYR A 105 19.06 5.20 17.34
C TYR A 105 18.03 5.88 16.42
N LEU A 106 17.65 5.23 15.33
CA LEU A 106 16.63 5.77 14.41
C LEU A 106 15.27 5.91 15.09
N LYS A 107 14.86 4.92 15.91
CA LYS A 107 13.59 4.97 16.65
C LYS A 107 13.51 6.19 17.58
N ASN A 108 14.60 6.49 18.29
CA ASN A 108 14.66 7.66 19.17
C ASN A 108 14.62 8.96 18.35
N ARG A 109 15.39 9.03 17.26
CA ARG A 109 15.43 10.21 16.38
C ARG A 109 14.10 10.49 15.70
N LEU A 110 13.39 9.46 15.24
CA LEU A 110 12.05 9.58 14.68
C LEU A 110 11.06 10.23 15.64
N ASN A 111 11.23 10.09 16.96
CA ASN A 111 10.36 10.72 17.94
C ASN A 111 10.68 12.20 18.18
N THR A 112 11.95 12.60 18.03
CA THR A 112 12.42 13.94 18.38
C THR A 112 12.57 14.86 17.16
N GLU A 113 12.89 14.31 15.99
CA GLU A 113 13.21 15.06 14.77
C GLU A 113 12.04 14.94 13.80
N LYS A 114 11.21 16.00 13.74
CA LYS A 114 9.92 16.02 13.02
C LYS A 114 9.86 17.04 11.89
N SER A 115 10.95 17.74 11.62
CA SER A 115 11.03 18.76 10.58
C SER A 115 12.15 18.45 9.60
N THR A 116 12.00 19.01 8.40
CA THR A 116 13.11 19.13 7.46
C THR A 116 14.26 19.87 8.12
N PHE A 117 15.49 19.54 7.75
CA PHE A 117 16.69 20.17 8.26
C PHE A 117 17.73 20.26 7.15
N SER A 118 18.47 21.36 7.11
CA SER A 118 19.57 21.53 6.17
C SER A 118 20.79 22.18 6.83
N GLU A 119 21.98 21.80 6.36
CA GLU A 119 23.26 22.39 6.77
C GLU A 119 24.31 22.26 5.65
N VAL A 120 25.41 23.01 5.77
CA VAL A 120 26.57 22.84 4.89
C VAL A 120 27.65 22.07 5.63
N ILE A 121 28.04 20.92 5.09
CA ILE A 121 29.12 20.08 5.62
C ILE A 121 30.41 20.40 4.86
N ASP A 122 31.50 20.65 5.60
CA ASP A 122 32.84 20.92 5.06
C ASP A 122 32.86 22.01 3.97
N HIS A 123 32.00 23.03 4.14
CA HIS A 123 31.83 24.17 3.22
C HIS A 123 31.44 23.82 1.77
N LYS A 124 31.27 22.53 1.44
CA LYS A 124 31.15 22.05 0.05
C LYS A 124 30.02 21.06 -0.18
N ILE A 125 29.43 20.49 0.88
CA ILE A 125 28.37 19.49 0.75
C ILE A 125 27.09 20.06 1.34
N GLY A 126 26.06 20.20 0.51
CA GLY A 126 24.72 20.50 1.00
C GLY A 126 24.13 19.25 1.63
N TYR A 127 23.73 19.33 2.89
CA TYR A 127 23.02 18.26 3.57
C TYR A 127 21.55 18.65 3.72
N LEU A 128 20.66 17.77 3.32
CA LEU A 128 19.22 17.93 3.46
C LEU A 128 18.62 16.65 4.03
N ARG A 129 18.04 16.74 5.22
CA ARG A 129 17.26 15.66 5.81
C ARG A 129 15.78 15.95 5.66
N ILE A 130 15.05 14.99 5.06
CA ILE A 130 13.61 15.07 4.85
C ILE A 130 12.94 14.02 5.73
N VAL A 131 11.95 14.42 6.52
CA VAL A 131 11.17 13.51 7.36
C VAL A 131 9.90 13.04 6.64
N GLY A 132 9.30 11.96 7.14
CA GLY A 132 8.00 11.49 6.66
C GLY A 132 6.88 12.48 7.02
N ASN A 133 5.74 12.37 6.34
CA ASN A 133 4.58 13.21 6.59
C ASN A 133 3.28 12.38 6.69
N SER A 134 2.19 13.03 7.09
CA SER A 134 0.88 12.38 7.23
C SER A 134 -0.20 13.03 6.35
N ASP A 135 0.19 13.73 5.27
CA ASP A 135 -0.74 14.45 4.39
C ASP A 135 -1.46 13.54 3.39
N PHE A 136 -2.11 12.48 3.89
CA PHE A 136 -2.83 11.52 3.04
C PHE A 136 -4.08 12.12 2.37
N ALA A 137 -4.50 13.31 2.78
CA ALA A 137 -5.63 14.04 2.21
C ALA A 137 -5.19 15.13 1.20
N PHE A 138 -3.90 15.19 0.86
CA PHE A 138 -3.36 16.11 -0.15
C PHE A 138 -3.64 17.60 0.14
N LYS A 139 -3.74 17.97 1.42
CA LYS A 139 -4.09 19.35 1.83
C LYS A 139 -2.87 20.24 2.05
N LYS A 140 -1.68 19.65 2.12
CA LYS A 140 -0.42 20.33 2.49
C LYS A 140 0.69 20.03 1.48
N VAL A 141 0.34 19.62 0.26
CA VAL A 141 1.32 19.25 -0.76
C VAL A 141 2.27 20.42 -1.03
N ASP A 142 1.72 21.59 -1.35
CA ASP A 142 2.54 22.77 -1.68
C ASP A 142 3.37 23.24 -0.48
N SER A 143 2.78 23.32 0.72
CA SER A 143 3.51 23.84 1.89
C SER A 143 4.64 22.92 2.35
N ILE A 144 4.50 21.60 2.22
CA ILE A 144 5.59 20.66 2.51
C ILE A 144 6.67 20.74 1.41
N ALA A 145 6.28 20.88 0.14
CA ALA A 145 7.24 21.05 -0.95
C ALA A 145 8.03 22.35 -0.80
N ASP A 146 7.35 23.46 -0.46
CA ASP A 146 7.95 24.78 -0.25
C ASP A 146 8.90 24.79 0.96
N ASP A 147 8.61 24.05 2.02
CA ASP A 147 9.52 23.86 3.17
C ASP A 147 10.84 23.23 2.72
N ILE A 148 10.77 22.16 1.92
CA ILE A 148 11.94 21.49 1.36
C ILE A 148 12.74 22.45 0.45
N VAL A 149 12.06 23.17 -0.45
CA VAL A 149 12.70 24.14 -1.34
C VAL A 149 13.34 25.29 -0.56
N THR A 150 12.70 25.76 0.51
CA THR A 150 13.26 26.80 1.39
C THR A 150 14.55 26.32 2.05
N HIS A 151 14.58 25.07 2.54
CA HIS A 151 15.77 24.48 3.12
C HIS A 151 16.92 24.32 2.11
N ILE A 152 16.61 23.96 0.87
CA ILE A 152 17.59 23.87 -0.22
C ILE A 152 18.15 25.26 -0.52
N ASN A 153 17.29 26.23 -0.80
CA ASN A 153 17.68 27.59 -1.17
C ASN A 153 18.44 28.31 -0.05
N GLY A 154 18.13 28.00 1.22
CA GLY A 154 18.81 28.60 2.37
C GLY A 154 20.30 28.24 2.49
N ILE A 155 20.73 27.13 1.90
CA ILE A 155 22.14 26.68 1.95
C ILE A 155 22.81 26.57 0.56
N ASN A 156 22.03 26.67 -0.52
CA ASN A 156 22.54 26.55 -1.87
C ASN A 156 23.48 27.72 -2.20
N SER A 157 24.67 27.41 -2.74
CA SER A 157 25.65 28.40 -3.17
C SER A 157 26.60 27.80 -4.20
N ALA A 158 27.39 28.64 -4.88
CA ALA A 158 28.40 28.20 -5.84
C ALA A 158 29.51 27.33 -5.21
N GLU A 159 29.67 27.37 -3.89
CA GLU A 159 30.65 26.57 -3.15
C GLU A 159 30.19 25.12 -2.97
N ILE A 160 28.88 24.86 -3.00
CA ILE A 160 28.33 23.51 -2.89
C ILE A 160 28.70 22.70 -4.14
N LYS A 161 29.41 21.59 -3.94
CA LYS A 161 29.89 20.67 -4.98
C LYS A 161 29.14 19.33 -5.01
N GLY A 162 28.32 19.07 -3.99
CA GLY A 162 27.52 17.85 -3.90
C GLY A 162 26.44 17.94 -2.84
N TRP A 163 25.47 17.04 -2.92
CA TRP A 163 24.34 16.98 -2.00
C TRP A 163 24.23 15.61 -1.35
N ILE A 164 23.89 15.59 -0.06
CA ILE A 164 23.43 14.41 0.66
C ILE A 164 21.94 14.61 0.97
N ILE A 165 21.10 13.76 0.38
CA ILE A 165 19.67 13.71 0.69
C ILE A 165 19.45 12.57 1.69
N ASP A 166 19.25 12.92 2.95
CA ASP A 166 19.03 11.96 4.04
C ASP A 166 17.55 11.65 4.23
N LEU A 167 17.17 10.41 3.89
CA LEU A 167 15.83 9.86 4.06
C LEU A 167 15.74 8.85 5.22
N ARG A 168 16.77 8.71 6.06
CA ARG A 168 16.78 7.72 7.16
C ARG A 168 15.65 7.92 8.18
N LEU A 169 15.12 9.14 8.29
CA LEU A 169 13.97 9.47 9.15
C LEU A 169 12.66 9.64 8.37
N ASN A 170 12.67 9.30 7.08
CA ASN A 170 11.49 9.30 6.25
C ASN A 170 10.83 7.92 6.28
N THR A 171 9.77 7.77 7.09
CA THR A 171 9.01 6.52 7.18
C THR A 171 7.89 6.43 6.14
N GLY A 172 7.92 7.27 5.10
CA GLY A 172 6.86 7.40 4.11
C GLY A 172 5.82 8.45 4.48
N GLY A 173 4.60 8.28 3.94
CA GLY A 173 3.55 9.29 4.00
C GLY A 173 3.02 9.60 2.61
N ASN A 174 2.60 10.85 2.40
CA ASN A 174 2.33 11.35 1.07
C ASN A 174 3.67 11.65 0.37
N MET A 175 4.00 10.87 -0.67
CA MET A 175 5.27 11.01 -1.39
C MET A 175 5.33 12.25 -2.30
N TYR A 176 4.19 12.72 -2.76
CA TYR A 176 4.07 13.81 -3.74
C TYR A 176 4.70 15.14 -3.32
N PRO A 177 4.48 15.67 -2.10
CA PRO A 177 5.18 16.88 -1.66
C PRO A 177 6.70 16.72 -1.62
N ILE A 178 7.20 15.54 -1.24
CA ILE A 178 8.64 15.28 -1.16
C ILE A 178 9.26 15.31 -2.54
N LEU A 179 8.61 14.66 -3.51
CA LEU A 179 9.05 14.64 -4.91
C LEU A 179 9.02 16.03 -5.52
N LEU A 180 7.95 16.79 -5.29
CA LEU A 180 7.83 18.17 -5.77
C LEU A 180 8.90 19.09 -5.16
N GLY A 181 9.17 18.95 -3.86
CA GLY A 181 10.24 19.70 -3.18
C GLY A 181 11.64 19.37 -3.68
N LEU A 182 11.85 18.16 -4.21
CA LEU A 182 13.13 17.70 -4.78
C LEU A 182 13.24 17.90 -6.30
N LYS A 183 12.30 18.61 -6.94
CA LYS A 183 12.24 18.75 -8.40
C LYS A 183 13.54 19.26 -9.04
N GLU A 184 14.29 20.13 -8.37
CA GLU A 184 15.57 20.66 -8.88
C GLU A 184 16.63 19.55 -9.05
N PHE A 185 16.53 18.48 -8.25
CA PHE A 185 17.44 17.33 -8.33
C PHE A 185 16.94 16.26 -9.31
N ILE A 186 15.62 16.08 -9.41
CA ILE A 186 14.99 15.07 -10.27
C ILE A 186 15.00 15.55 -11.74
N GLY A 187 14.83 16.86 -11.95
CA GLY A 187 14.73 17.49 -13.25
C GLY A 187 13.32 17.96 -13.57
N TYR A 188 13.22 18.66 -14.70
CA TYR A 188 11.99 19.26 -15.21
C TYR A 188 11.51 18.55 -16.47
N ASN A 189 10.19 18.48 -16.65
CA ASN A 189 9.54 17.84 -17.80
C ASN A 189 9.97 16.36 -17.92
N VAL A 190 9.89 15.66 -16.79
CA VAL A 190 10.35 14.28 -16.65
C VAL A 190 9.25 13.40 -16.09
N HIS A 191 9.02 12.26 -16.74
CA HIS A 191 8.32 11.12 -16.15
C HIS A 191 9.31 10.34 -15.30
N PHE A 192 9.05 10.27 -14.00
CA PHE A 192 10.04 9.75 -13.05
C PHE A 192 9.56 8.52 -12.29
N GLY A 193 8.30 8.10 -12.48
CA GLY A 193 7.80 6.87 -11.89
C GLY A 193 6.30 6.66 -12.06
N GLY A 194 5.83 5.57 -11.47
CA GLY A 194 4.42 5.24 -11.37
C GLY A 194 4.21 3.86 -10.74
N PHE A 195 2.96 3.43 -10.61
CA PHE A 195 2.66 2.05 -10.20
C PHE A 195 2.27 1.16 -11.38
N ARG A 196 2.34 -0.15 -11.16
CA ARG A 196 1.77 -1.14 -12.07
C ARG A 196 0.94 -2.13 -11.28
N ASP A 197 -0.16 -2.58 -11.87
CA ASP A 197 -1.00 -3.61 -11.29
C ASP A 197 -0.40 -5.03 -11.48
N ALA A 198 -1.10 -6.05 -10.98
CA ALA A 198 -0.71 -7.45 -11.14
C ALA A 198 -0.66 -7.92 -12.61
N GLY A 199 -1.40 -7.24 -13.50
CA GLY A 199 -1.39 -7.46 -14.94
C GLY A 199 -0.31 -6.67 -15.67
N ASN A 200 0.54 -5.94 -14.94
CA ASN A 200 1.58 -5.07 -15.47
C ASN A 200 1.04 -3.85 -16.24
N HIS A 201 -0.21 -3.45 -16.04
CA HIS A 201 -0.76 -2.20 -16.59
C HIS A 201 -0.29 -1.01 -15.75
N SER A 202 -0.02 0.13 -16.38
CA SER A 202 0.32 1.37 -15.67
C SER A 202 -0.88 1.84 -14.84
N THR A 203 -0.62 2.20 -13.58
CA THR A 203 -1.63 2.74 -12.66
C THR A 203 -0.97 3.86 -11.85
N GLY A 204 -1.30 5.12 -12.07
CA GLY A 204 -0.63 6.24 -11.38
C GLY A 204 0.69 6.59 -12.05
N ASP A 205 0.63 7.33 -13.16
CA ASP A 205 1.79 7.91 -13.83
C ASP A 205 2.20 9.24 -13.19
N TRP A 206 3.49 9.42 -12.88
CA TRP A 206 4.00 10.62 -12.21
C TRP A 206 4.98 11.39 -13.08
N GLU A 207 4.65 12.66 -13.30
CA GLU A 207 5.45 13.58 -14.10
C GLU A 207 5.71 14.88 -13.34
N ILE A 208 6.90 15.44 -13.46
CA ILE A 208 7.13 16.87 -13.16
C ILE A 208 7.09 17.61 -14.49
N LYS A 209 6.09 18.45 -14.70
CA LYS A 209 5.91 19.21 -15.93
C LYS A 209 5.62 20.68 -15.63
N ALA A 210 6.33 21.58 -16.30
CA ALA A 210 6.20 23.03 -16.07
C ALA A 210 6.24 23.42 -14.58
N GLY A 211 7.11 22.75 -13.81
CA GLY A 211 7.29 23.00 -12.37
C GLY A 211 6.18 22.48 -11.46
N LYS A 212 5.23 21.70 -11.99
CA LYS A 212 4.13 21.07 -11.25
C LYS A 212 4.30 19.55 -11.26
N LEU A 213 3.85 18.91 -10.19
CA LEU A 213 3.66 17.47 -10.17
C LEU A 213 2.31 17.15 -10.82
N LEU A 214 2.30 16.22 -11.76
CA LEU A 214 1.11 15.68 -12.39
C LEU A 214 0.96 14.20 -12.01
N ILE A 215 -0.27 13.78 -11.70
CA ILE A 215 -0.63 12.39 -11.43
C ILE A 215 -1.67 11.97 -12.46
N ASP A 216 -1.35 10.96 -13.27
CA ASP A 216 -2.18 10.52 -14.40
C ASP A 216 -2.55 11.67 -15.35
N GLY A 217 -1.63 12.63 -15.50
CA GLY A 217 -1.79 13.82 -16.35
C GLY A 217 -2.64 14.95 -15.75
N ASN A 218 -3.06 14.84 -14.50
CA ASN A 218 -3.83 15.87 -13.77
C ASN A 218 -3.01 16.61 -12.71
#